data_AF-A0A2C5ZFN7-F1
#
_entry.id   AF-A0A2C5ZFN7-F1
#
_cell.length_a   1.000
_cell.length_b   1.000
_cell.length_c   1.000
_cell.angle_alpha   90.00
_cell.angle_beta   90.00
_cell.angle_gamma   90.00
#
_symmetry.space_group_name_H-M   'P 1'
#
loop_
_entity.id
_entity.type
_entity.pdbx_description
1 polymer ?
#
loop_
_entity_poly.entity_id
_entity_poly.type
_entity_poly.pdbx_seq_one_letter_code
_entity_poly.pdbx_strand_id
1 'polypeptide(L)'
;MLENRGVYFGQLAALSILRGPNSSPYSLYWPLVAGPKDRNLILYGSLVLVTIITSLASNFTSTLLLSDFVIVSVSSSPKNESVFFGYPHAATGSLDYASVNMGYWTMREMPRFAEMAGSPYTADGIQDTGFSFRTPLPFVTPAERERLKSFQGSLPIIDTRTVCLRPSLTNATYQINKSSDLLFQVLWAGGNVSTDLASTDMRQTQVNCTVRGGGYLSQMTFCPFLDLGWTPAVGYSLNKDESYGLYNDSSYWNSIMVLNVSPQGTIQSSAANHLDFSPKGIWQSFDGAFGHIGVTACYQRKPDRLLFRSSMAADTIYPEQIPPFDTDNKRFATQDAINLYCTHCSPAQRQRSGRLKLVIAEDLSEQDALPAGYNPKNLTNTMPPVFSVLDLNPDAFSLVWDDNRSSLSLGILQDIFQRTGNLALMLQSFYTLSFISSYYRAFIFSKVTQNAKTQFWQRYNIPVRWTGFAGVMAIIVTHVIVLVITSGLFVTCTHHSFLSNTWPIIAQVCAIDEARAILDPDLTDNEVTAQLKSQEMHQTICRIRHRNGLLESEGDDSQDV
;
A
#
# COMPACT_ATOMS: atom_id res chain seq x y z
N MET A 1 41.93 38.27 -25.44
CA MET A 1 41.33 39.47 -24.80
C MET A 1 42.33 40.60 -24.61
N LEU A 2 43.49 40.40 -23.96
CA LEU A 2 44.51 41.46 -23.79
C LEU A 2 45.11 42.02 -25.09
N GLU A 3 45.30 41.17 -26.10
CA GLU A 3 45.89 41.60 -27.39
C GLU A 3 44.89 42.38 -28.25
N ASN A 4 43.65 41.90 -28.38
CA ASN A 4 42.67 42.50 -29.31
C ASN A 4 41.67 43.50 -28.68
N ARG A 5 41.29 43.36 -27.39
CA ARG A 5 40.27 44.22 -26.75
C ARG A 5 40.88 45.26 -25.79
N GLY A 6 42.04 44.94 -25.23
CA GLY A 6 42.63 45.72 -24.14
C GLY A 6 41.82 45.63 -22.84
N VAL A 7 42.41 46.11 -21.76
CA VAL A 7 41.79 46.23 -20.43
C VAL A 7 42.15 47.57 -19.81
N TYR A 8 41.33 48.05 -18.88
CA TYR A 8 41.72 49.22 -18.11
C TYR A 8 42.93 48.93 -17.24
N PHE A 9 43.79 49.93 -17.09
CA PHE A 9 45.06 49.84 -16.37
C PHE A 9 44.92 49.19 -14.98
N GLY A 10 43.91 49.57 -14.19
CA GLY A 10 43.69 48.98 -12.85
C GLY A 10 43.34 47.48 -12.82
N GLN A 11 42.95 46.88 -13.94
CA GLN A 11 42.62 45.45 -14.05
C GLN A 11 43.73 44.64 -14.72
N LEU A 12 44.76 45.32 -15.22
CA LEU A 12 45.85 44.74 -16.00
C LEU A 12 46.64 43.71 -15.21
N ALA A 13 47.00 44.02 -13.96
CA ALA A 13 47.75 43.12 -13.10
C ALA A 13 46.95 41.83 -12.79
N ALA A 14 45.68 41.97 -12.39
CA ALA A 14 44.80 40.85 -12.12
C ALA A 14 44.62 39.93 -13.34
N LEU A 15 44.30 40.50 -14.52
CA LEU A 15 44.12 39.71 -15.75
C LEU A 15 45.44 39.08 -16.25
N SER A 16 46.58 39.71 -15.95
CA SER A 16 47.91 39.19 -16.25
C SER A 16 48.23 37.98 -15.38
N ILE A 17 48.00 38.08 -14.07
CA ILE A 17 48.19 36.97 -13.14
C ILE A 17 47.26 35.80 -13.46
N LEU A 18 46.00 36.04 -13.87
CA LEU A 18 45.04 34.97 -14.23
C LEU A 18 45.51 34.04 -15.36
N ARG A 19 46.52 34.42 -16.14
CA ARG A 19 47.14 33.60 -17.20
C ARG A 19 48.17 32.58 -16.66
N GLY A 20 48.60 32.72 -15.41
CA GLY A 20 49.62 31.89 -14.76
C GLY A 20 49.08 30.63 -14.07
N PRO A 21 48.18 30.73 -13.07
CA PRO A 21 47.60 29.59 -12.38
C PRO A 21 46.36 29.04 -13.11
N ASN A 22 45.93 27.83 -12.75
CA ASN A 22 44.62 27.26 -13.14
C ASN A 22 43.49 28.09 -12.52
N SER A 23 43.14 29.19 -13.18
CA SER A 23 42.12 30.12 -12.73
C SER A 23 40.73 29.65 -13.16
N SER A 24 39.76 29.81 -12.26
CA SER A 24 38.37 29.42 -12.53
C SER A 24 37.73 30.42 -13.52
N PRO A 25 36.86 30.01 -14.46
CA PRO A 25 36.23 30.89 -15.46
C PRO A 25 35.51 32.11 -14.86
N TYR A 26 35.01 32.00 -13.63
CA TYR A 26 34.37 33.08 -12.88
C TYR A 26 35.30 34.28 -12.62
N SER A 27 36.61 34.04 -12.50
CA SER A 27 37.60 35.09 -12.28
C SER A 27 37.73 36.06 -13.46
N LEU A 28 37.29 35.64 -14.66
CA LEU A 28 37.29 36.47 -15.87
C LEU A 28 36.02 37.32 -15.99
N TYR A 29 34.99 37.09 -15.20
CA TYR A 29 33.72 37.83 -15.30
C TYR A 29 33.90 39.32 -15.01
N TRP A 30 34.52 39.66 -13.88
CA TRP A 30 34.67 41.04 -13.44
C TRP A 30 35.54 41.88 -14.39
N PRO A 31 36.74 41.43 -14.81
CA PRO A 31 37.55 42.17 -15.79
C PRO A 31 36.86 42.35 -17.15
N LEU A 32 35.98 41.42 -17.52
CA LEU A 32 35.30 41.44 -18.81
C LEU A 32 34.15 42.44 -18.85
N VAL A 33 33.41 42.59 -17.75
CA VAL A 33 32.32 43.58 -17.59
C VAL A 33 32.85 44.98 -17.33
N ALA A 34 33.92 45.08 -16.54
CA ALA A 34 34.47 46.36 -16.12
C ALA A 34 35.45 46.96 -17.13
N GLY A 35 35.79 46.28 -18.23
CA GLY A 35 36.65 46.78 -19.32
C GLY A 35 35.91 47.57 -20.42
N PRO A 36 36.60 48.00 -21.49
CA PRO A 36 36.03 48.83 -22.56
C PRO A 36 34.85 48.15 -23.29
N LYS A 37 33.79 48.91 -23.57
CA LYS A 37 32.55 48.41 -24.20
C LYS A 37 32.69 48.39 -25.73
N ASP A 38 33.05 47.24 -26.29
CA ASP A 38 33.21 47.01 -27.72
C ASP A 38 32.32 45.83 -28.21
N ARG A 39 32.27 45.58 -29.53
CA ARG A 39 31.50 44.45 -30.08
C ARG A 39 32.03 43.09 -29.61
N ASN A 40 33.32 43.01 -29.27
CA ASN A 40 33.94 41.78 -28.79
C ASN A 40 33.55 41.45 -27.34
N LEU A 41 33.04 42.42 -26.56
CA LEU A 41 32.43 42.18 -25.26
C LEU A 41 31.31 41.13 -25.32
N ILE A 42 30.43 41.23 -26.32
CA ILE A 42 29.32 40.30 -26.47
C ILE A 42 29.84 38.89 -26.79
N LEU A 43 30.83 38.79 -27.69
CA LEU A 43 31.43 37.51 -28.08
C LEU A 43 32.14 36.83 -26.91
N TYR A 44 33.13 37.49 -26.31
CA TYR A 44 33.89 36.91 -25.19
C TYR A 44 33.06 36.76 -23.92
N GLY A 45 32.14 37.70 -23.68
CA GLY A 45 31.22 37.64 -22.54
C GLY A 45 30.25 36.48 -22.62
N SER A 46 29.72 36.19 -23.82
CA SER A 46 28.88 35.00 -24.03
C SER A 46 29.65 33.70 -23.76
N LEU A 47 30.91 33.60 -24.21
CA LEU A 47 31.76 32.42 -23.96
C LEU A 47 32.04 32.23 -22.46
N VAL A 48 32.43 33.28 -21.75
CA VAL A 48 32.68 33.21 -20.29
C VAL A 48 31.40 32.86 -19.53
N LEU A 49 30.26 33.46 -19.90
CA LEU A 49 28.97 33.16 -19.29
C LEU A 49 28.56 31.69 -19.50
N VAL A 50 28.68 31.17 -20.72
CA VAL A 50 28.37 29.76 -21.01
C VAL A 50 29.33 28.82 -20.26
N THR A 51 30.62 29.18 -20.14
CA THR A 51 31.59 28.40 -19.36
C THR A 51 31.22 28.35 -17.88
N ILE A 52 30.79 29.47 -17.32
CA ILE A 52 30.31 29.57 -15.94
C ILE A 52 29.06 28.70 -15.74
N ILE A 53 28.05 28.84 -16.60
CA ILE A 53 26.79 28.07 -16.52
C ILE A 53 27.04 26.57 -16.64
N THR A 54 27.84 26.15 -17.61
CA THR A 54 28.19 24.73 -17.80
C THR A 54 28.99 24.18 -16.61
N SER A 55 29.90 24.97 -16.03
CA SER A 55 30.63 24.58 -14.81
C SER A 55 29.70 24.42 -13.61
N LEU A 56 28.77 25.36 -13.40
CA LEU A 56 27.78 25.28 -12.33
C LEU A 56 26.87 24.06 -12.52
N ALA A 57 26.35 23.85 -13.72
CA ALA A 57 25.49 22.72 -14.05
C ALA A 57 26.21 21.37 -13.89
N SER A 58 27.51 21.31 -14.20
CA SER A 58 28.33 20.10 -14.04
C SER A 58 28.43 19.64 -12.58
N ASN A 59 28.33 20.56 -11.60
CA ASN A 59 28.28 20.17 -10.19
C ASN A 59 27.03 19.34 -9.83
N PHE A 60 25.97 19.42 -10.65
CA PHE A 60 24.72 18.67 -10.46
C PHE A 60 24.63 17.41 -11.34
N THR A 61 25.72 17.00 -12.01
CA THR A 61 25.73 15.84 -12.93
C THR A 61 25.19 14.57 -12.26
N SER A 62 25.64 14.26 -11.04
CA SER A 62 25.18 13.09 -10.29
C SER A 62 23.69 13.16 -9.95
N THR A 63 23.19 14.35 -9.61
CA THR A 63 21.77 14.58 -9.32
C THR A 63 20.91 14.44 -10.57
N LEU A 64 21.38 14.97 -11.71
CA LEU A 64 20.73 14.82 -13.00
C LEU A 64 20.65 13.34 -13.40
N LEU A 65 21.75 12.57 -13.30
CA LEU A 65 21.72 11.13 -13.59
C LEU A 65 20.81 10.37 -12.62
N LEU A 66 20.80 10.73 -11.34
CA LEU A 66 19.93 10.09 -10.35
C LEU A 66 18.44 10.39 -10.59
N SER A 67 18.11 11.54 -11.20
CA SER A 67 16.72 11.92 -11.51
C SER A 67 16.05 10.99 -12.53
N ASP A 68 16.83 10.23 -13.29
CA ASP A 68 16.31 9.25 -14.24
C ASP A 68 15.91 7.92 -13.59
N PHE A 69 16.40 7.67 -12.38
CA PHE A 69 16.11 6.46 -11.63
C PHE A 69 14.72 6.50 -11.00
N VAL A 70 13.95 5.46 -11.25
CA VAL A 70 12.64 5.24 -10.63
C VAL A 70 12.63 3.86 -9.99
N ILE A 71 11.99 3.77 -8.82
CA ILE A 71 11.74 2.49 -8.17
C ILE A 71 10.65 1.77 -8.96
N VAL A 72 11.04 0.72 -9.67
CA VAL A 72 10.12 -0.15 -10.41
C VAL A 72 10.02 -1.49 -9.70
N SER A 73 8.80 -2.02 -9.65
CA SER A 73 8.57 -3.36 -9.13
C SER A 73 8.58 -4.37 -10.27
N VAL A 74 9.58 -5.22 -10.28
CA VAL A 74 9.76 -6.27 -11.29
C VAL A 74 9.41 -7.61 -10.67
N SER A 75 8.81 -8.50 -11.46
CA SER A 75 8.56 -9.86 -11.02
C SER A 75 9.86 -10.65 -10.97
N SER A 76 10.16 -11.23 -9.81
CA SER A 76 11.25 -12.21 -9.69
C SER A 76 10.97 -13.47 -10.52
N SER A 77 12.02 -14.25 -10.79
CA SER A 77 11.83 -15.59 -11.36
C SER A 77 11.11 -16.50 -10.36
N PRO A 78 10.14 -17.33 -10.79
CA PRO A 78 9.50 -18.29 -9.89
C PRO A 78 10.54 -19.22 -9.26
N LYS A 79 10.46 -19.39 -7.95
CA LYS A 79 11.39 -20.21 -7.17
C LYS A 79 10.63 -21.33 -6.47
N ASN A 80 11.21 -22.52 -6.44
CA ASN A 80 10.74 -23.60 -5.58
C ASN A 80 11.39 -23.44 -4.21
N GLU A 81 10.57 -23.36 -3.15
CA GLU A 81 11.04 -23.22 -1.78
C GLU A 81 10.18 -24.01 -0.80
N SER A 82 10.77 -24.34 0.35
CA SER A 82 10.05 -25.02 1.43
C SER A 82 9.33 -23.97 2.27
N VAL A 83 8.00 -24.01 2.30
CA VAL A 83 7.14 -23.08 3.05
C VAL A 83 6.48 -23.82 4.19
N PHE A 84 6.37 -23.18 5.36
CA PHE A 84 5.68 -23.77 6.51
C PHE A 84 4.18 -23.89 6.26
N PHE A 85 3.57 -24.96 6.75
CA PHE A 85 2.13 -25.19 6.58
C PHE A 85 1.45 -25.93 7.75
N GLY A 86 2.21 -26.53 8.69
CA GLY A 86 1.61 -27.36 9.74
C GLY A 86 2.50 -27.67 10.95
N TYR A 87 2.04 -28.61 11.79
CA TYR A 87 2.65 -28.96 13.08
C TYR A 87 2.96 -30.44 13.21
N PRO A 88 4.08 -30.81 13.87
CA PRO A 88 4.34 -32.19 14.25
C PRO A 88 3.41 -32.61 15.40
N HIS A 89 2.72 -33.74 15.22
CA HIS A 89 1.73 -34.29 16.16
C HIS A 89 2.30 -34.57 17.57
N ALA A 90 3.60 -34.86 17.70
CA ALA A 90 4.21 -35.13 19.02
C ALA A 90 4.26 -33.89 19.96
N ALA A 91 3.99 -32.68 19.45
CA ALA A 91 4.04 -31.44 20.23
C ALA A 91 2.66 -30.96 20.74
N THR A 92 1.56 -31.64 20.42
CA THR A 92 0.20 -31.19 20.81
C THR A 92 -0.15 -31.41 22.27
N GLY A 93 0.70 -32.06 23.06
CA GLY A 93 0.46 -32.33 24.49
C GLY A 93 0.54 -31.11 25.42
N SER A 94 0.93 -29.92 24.94
CA SER A 94 1.16 -28.74 25.80
C SER A 94 0.67 -27.40 25.25
N LEU A 95 0.03 -27.36 24.08
CA LEU A 95 -0.71 -26.16 23.69
C LEU A 95 -2.07 -26.21 24.38
N ASP A 96 -2.11 -25.71 25.61
CA ASP A 96 -3.36 -25.54 26.36
C ASP A 96 -4.26 -24.55 25.61
N TYR A 97 -5.20 -25.07 24.82
CA TYR A 97 -6.01 -24.33 23.86
C TYR A 97 -6.92 -23.27 24.50
N ALA A 98 -7.12 -23.34 25.82
CA ALA A 98 -7.79 -22.29 26.60
C ALA A 98 -6.90 -21.04 26.84
N SER A 99 -5.58 -21.16 26.67
CA SER A 99 -4.61 -20.08 26.95
C SER A 99 -4.27 -19.22 25.73
N VAL A 100 -4.53 -19.69 24.51
CA VAL A 100 -4.51 -18.83 23.31
C VAL A 100 -5.82 -18.07 23.27
N ASN A 101 -5.97 -17.14 24.21
CA ASN A 101 -7.08 -16.19 24.32
C ASN A 101 -7.43 -15.70 22.90
N MET A 102 -8.55 -16.21 22.35
CA MET A 102 -9.00 -15.99 20.97
C MET A 102 -9.51 -14.55 20.81
N GLY A 103 -8.64 -13.57 21.05
CA GLY A 103 -8.85 -12.17 20.72
C GLY A 103 -8.74 -11.96 19.22
N TYR A 104 -9.52 -12.66 18.38
CA TYR A 104 -9.63 -12.30 16.96
C TYR A 104 -10.06 -10.83 16.79
N TRP A 105 -10.77 -10.29 17.80
CA TRP A 105 -11.06 -8.86 17.99
C TRP A 105 -9.83 -7.94 18.12
N THR A 106 -8.62 -8.46 18.34
CA THR A 106 -7.41 -7.66 18.61
C THR A 106 -6.52 -7.46 17.40
N MET A 107 -6.89 -7.98 16.21
CA MET A 107 -6.11 -7.71 15.00
C MET A 107 -6.19 -6.22 14.64
N ARG A 108 -5.01 -5.61 14.43
CA ARG A 108 -4.86 -4.22 14.01
C ARG A 108 -4.58 -4.09 12.52
N GLU A 109 -3.82 -5.03 11.98
CA GLU A 109 -3.52 -5.14 10.56
C GLU A 109 -4.60 -5.99 9.89
N MET A 110 -4.95 -5.67 8.64
CA MET A 110 -5.90 -6.43 7.83
C MET A 110 -5.14 -7.23 6.78
N PRO A 111 -4.82 -8.51 7.04
CA PRO A 111 -4.02 -9.30 6.12
C PRO A 111 -4.76 -9.58 4.83
N ARG A 112 -4.00 -9.63 3.73
CA ARG A 112 -4.54 -10.07 2.44
C ARG A 112 -4.90 -11.56 2.47
N PHE A 113 -5.81 -11.94 1.59
CA PHE A 113 -6.19 -13.35 1.37
C PHE A 113 -6.48 -13.58 -0.12
N ALA A 114 -6.48 -14.85 -0.53
CA ALA A 114 -6.92 -15.26 -1.86
C ALA A 114 -8.39 -15.71 -1.82
N GLU A 115 -9.14 -15.38 -2.87
CA GLU A 115 -10.57 -15.67 -2.97
C GLU A 115 -10.93 -16.24 -4.35
N MET A 116 -11.81 -17.24 -4.33
CA MET A 116 -12.57 -17.71 -5.49
C MET A 116 -14.05 -17.63 -5.10
N ALA A 117 -14.81 -16.79 -5.80
CA ALA A 117 -16.20 -16.55 -5.47
C ALA A 117 -17.12 -16.52 -6.69
N GLY A 118 -18.35 -16.96 -6.49
CA GLY A 118 -19.41 -17.01 -7.48
C GLY A 118 -20.44 -15.91 -7.31
N SER A 119 -21.36 -15.84 -8.27
CA SER A 119 -22.50 -14.93 -8.19
C SER A 119 -23.45 -15.32 -7.05
N PRO A 120 -24.00 -14.33 -6.33
CA PRO A 120 -24.99 -14.58 -5.29
C PRO A 120 -26.33 -15.01 -5.90
N TYR A 121 -27.07 -15.86 -5.18
CA TYR A 121 -28.48 -16.12 -5.48
C TYR A 121 -29.36 -15.02 -4.88
N THR A 122 -30.33 -14.53 -5.66
CA THR A 122 -31.21 -13.44 -5.24
C THR A 122 -32.67 -13.86 -5.33
N ALA A 123 -33.38 -13.83 -4.21
CA ALA A 123 -34.82 -14.05 -4.11
C ALA A 123 -35.42 -13.24 -2.95
N ASP A 124 -36.72 -13.00 -2.95
CA ASP A 124 -37.37 -12.33 -1.82
C ASP A 124 -37.18 -13.12 -0.53
N GLY A 125 -36.87 -12.41 0.56
CA GLY A 125 -36.58 -13.01 1.85
C GLY A 125 -35.27 -13.79 1.93
N ILE A 126 -34.40 -13.73 0.91
CA ILE A 126 -33.12 -14.47 0.88
C ILE A 126 -31.96 -13.53 0.54
N GLN A 127 -30.90 -13.63 1.34
CA GLN A 127 -29.59 -13.07 1.04
C GLN A 127 -28.57 -14.20 0.97
N ASP A 128 -28.09 -14.49 -0.23
CA ASP A 128 -26.97 -15.40 -0.46
C ASP A 128 -25.75 -14.60 -0.89
N THR A 129 -24.58 -15.06 -0.46
CA THR A 129 -23.29 -14.51 -0.85
C THR A 129 -22.70 -15.20 -2.09
N GLY A 130 -23.28 -16.33 -2.50
CA GLY A 130 -22.72 -17.22 -3.51
C GLY A 130 -21.60 -18.08 -2.93
N PHE A 131 -21.08 -19.04 -3.69
CA PHE A 131 -19.90 -19.79 -3.23
C PHE A 131 -18.73 -18.83 -3.01
N SER A 132 -17.98 -19.01 -1.92
CA SER A 132 -16.85 -18.14 -1.59
C SER A 132 -15.78 -18.95 -0.85
N PHE A 133 -14.79 -19.41 -1.60
CA PHE A 133 -13.62 -20.08 -1.07
C PHE A 133 -12.53 -19.06 -0.75
N ARG A 134 -12.05 -19.06 0.49
CA ARG A 134 -11.04 -18.11 0.95
C ARG A 134 -9.87 -18.83 1.62
N THR A 135 -8.66 -18.36 1.36
CA THR A 135 -7.41 -18.85 1.99
C THR A 135 -6.49 -17.70 2.39
N PRO A 136 -5.87 -17.73 3.58
CA PRO A 136 -4.79 -16.83 3.96
C PRO A 136 -3.53 -17.10 3.14
N LEU A 137 -2.57 -16.17 3.22
CA LEU A 137 -1.26 -16.31 2.59
C LEU A 137 -0.29 -17.01 3.57
N PRO A 138 0.57 -17.94 3.11
CA PRO A 138 1.44 -18.74 3.97
C PRO A 138 2.73 -18.02 4.35
N PHE A 139 2.63 -16.76 4.79
CA PHE A 139 3.77 -15.94 5.23
C PHE A 139 3.43 -15.17 6.50
N VAL A 140 4.35 -15.18 7.47
CA VAL A 140 4.15 -14.52 8.77
C VAL A 140 4.22 -13.01 8.63
N THR A 141 5.13 -12.49 7.80
CA THR A 141 5.39 -11.05 7.74
C THR A 141 4.47 -10.34 6.73
N PRO A 142 3.93 -9.16 7.06
CA PRO A 142 3.18 -8.34 6.10
C PRO A 142 3.97 -8.06 4.83
N ALA A 143 5.26 -7.75 4.95
CA ALA A 143 6.14 -7.42 3.83
C ALA A 143 6.25 -8.55 2.77
N GLU A 144 6.25 -9.81 3.19
CA GLU A 144 6.22 -10.96 2.27
C GLU A 144 4.86 -11.11 1.60
N ARG A 145 3.77 -10.97 2.36
CA ARG A 145 2.40 -11.07 1.85
C ARG A 145 2.07 -9.97 0.82
N GLU A 146 2.53 -8.75 1.07
CA GLU A 146 2.35 -7.61 0.16
C GLU A 146 3.10 -7.80 -1.18
N ARG A 147 4.29 -8.39 -1.13
CA ARG A 147 5.14 -8.64 -2.29
C ARG A 147 4.79 -9.93 -3.02
N LEU A 148 3.99 -10.81 -2.45
CA LEU A 148 3.63 -12.07 -3.08
C LEU A 148 2.89 -11.81 -4.39
N LYS A 149 3.47 -12.29 -5.50
CA LYS A 149 2.87 -12.23 -6.84
C LYS A 149 2.14 -13.51 -7.17
N SER A 150 2.80 -14.66 -7.01
CA SER A 150 2.16 -15.95 -7.21
C SER A 150 2.66 -16.97 -6.20
N PHE A 151 1.77 -17.89 -5.85
CA PHE A 151 2.06 -19.02 -4.99
C PHE A 151 1.33 -20.24 -5.53
N GLN A 152 1.99 -21.39 -5.51
CA GLN A 152 1.40 -22.68 -5.83
C GLN A 152 1.87 -23.72 -4.81
N GLY A 153 0.93 -24.33 -4.10
CA GLY A 153 1.20 -25.29 -3.02
C GLY A 153 -0.09 -25.69 -2.32
N SER A 154 0.01 -26.49 -1.26
CA SER A 154 -1.16 -26.86 -0.46
C SER A 154 -1.51 -25.74 0.53
N LEU A 155 -2.78 -25.34 0.56
CA LEU A 155 -3.28 -24.26 1.43
C LEU A 155 -4.58 -24.67 2.11
N PRO A 156 -4.87 -24.13 3.31
CA PRO A 156 -6.16 -24.28 3.94
C PRO A 156 -7.20 -23.44 3.22
N ILE A 157 -8.24 -24.08 2.72
CA ILE A 157 -9.37 -23.36 2.10
C ILE A 157 -10.59 -23.55 2.97
N ILE A 158 -11.29 -22.45 3.25
CA ILE A 158 -12.61 -22.51 3.86
C ILE A 158 -13.69 -22.04 2.91
N ASP A 159 -14.84 -22.70 2.98
CA ASP A 159 -16.07 -22.19 2.41
C ASP A 159 -16.67 -21.14 3.38
N THR A 160 -16.74 -19.91 2.91
CA THR A 160 -17.29 -18.77 3.66
C THR A 160 -18.67 -18.40 3.19
N ARG A 161 -19.29 -19.19 2.28
CA ARG A 161 -20.65 -18.95 1.84
C ARG A 161 -21.59 -18.90 3.04
N THR A 162 -22.29 -17.77 3.12
CA THR A 162 -23.37 -17.55 4.09
C THR A 162 -24.66 -17.30 3.33
N VAL A 163 -25.74 -17.93 3.81
CA VAL A 163 -27.10 -17.74 3.33
C VAL A 163 -27.97 -17.33 4.50
N CYS A 164 -28.60 -16.16 4.42
CA CYS A 164 -29.61 -15.72 5.39
C CYS A 164 -30.99 -15.74 4.72
N LEU A 165 -31.98 -16.29 5.42
CA LEU A 165 -33.35 -16.40 4.95
C LEU A 165 -34.35 -16.00 6.02
N ARG A 166 -35.49 -15.45 5.58
CA ARG A 166 -36.63 -15.13 6.42
C ARG A 166 -37.29 -16.43 6.92
N PRO A 167 -37.28 -16.71 8.23
CA PRO A 167 -37.87 -17.94 8.76
C PRO A 167 -39.39 -17.83 8.84
N SER A 168 -40.09 -18.98 8.69
CA SER A 168 -41.49 -19.09 9.10
C SER A 168 -41.56 -19.44 10.58
N LEU A 169 -42.03 -18.49 11.39
CA LEU A 169 -42.14 -18.62 12.84
C LEU A 169 -43.61 -18.68 13.24
N THR A 170 -43.93 -19.56 14.19
CA THR A 170 -45.26 -19.70 14.78
C THR A 170 -45.15 -19.73 16.30
N ASN A 171 -46.22 -19.38 17.03
CA ASN A 171 -46.28 -19.48 18.50
C ASN A 171 -45.06 -18.86 19.20
N ALA A 172 -44.77 -17.60 18.89
CA ALA A 172 -43.66 -16.89 19.49
C ALA A 172 -44.07 -16.25 20.81
N THR A 173 -43.19 -16.38 21.79
CA THR A 173 -43.35 -15.77 23.11
C THR A 173 -42.03 -15.13 23.53
N TYR A 174 -42.11 -14.08 24.34
CA TYR A 174 -40.94 -13.50 24.97
C TYR A 174 -41.14 -13.40 26.48
N GLN A 175 -40.05 -13.48 27.22
CA GLN A 175 -40.01 -13.29 28.67
C GLN A 175 -38.86 -12.35 29.00
N ILE A 176 -39.10 -11.38 29.87
CA ILE A 176 -38.05 -10.49 30.39
C ILE A 176 -37.74 -10.93 31.81
N ASN A 177 -36.51 -11.35 32.04
CA ASN A 177 -36.05 -11.78 33.35
C ASN A 177 -35.74 -10.58 34.25
N LYS A 178 -35.66 -10.81 35.58
CA LYS A 178 -35.29 -9.78 36.56
C LYS A 178 -33.90 -9.16 36.30
N SER A 179 -33.03 -9.85 35.56
CA SER A 179 -31.73 -9.36 35.08
C SER A 179 -31.83 -8.39 33.89
N SER A 180 -33.04 -8.07 33.41
CA SER A 180 -33.30 -7.34 32.15
C SER A 180 -32.92 -8.10 30.88
N ASP A 181 -32.66 -9.40 30.97
CA ASP A 181 -32.41 -10.23 29.79
C ASP A 181 -33.74 -10.56 29.10
N LEU A 182 -33.77 -10.42 27.78
CA LEU A 182 -34.91 -10.82 26.94
C LEU A 182 -34.69 -12.25 26.48
N LEU A 183 -35.50 -13.17 27.00
CA LEU A 183 -35.61 -14.54 26.51
C LEU A 183 -36.68 -14.61 25.42
N PHE A 184 -36.27 -14.93 24.21
CA PHE A 184 -37.14 -15.13 23.07
C PHE A 184 -37.30 -16.64 22.82
N GLN A 185 -38.55 -17.11 22.82
CA GLN A 185 -38.89 -18.50 22.59
C GLN A 185 -39.83 -18.62 21.39
N VAL A 186 -39.43 -19.39 20.38
CA VAL A 186 -40.21 -19.56 19.16
C VAL A 186 -40.31 -21.01 18.74
N LEU A 187 -41.45 -21.36 18.15
CA LEU A 187 -41.61 -22.60 17.39
C LEU A 187 -41.31 -22.31 15.93
N TRP A 188 -40.19 -22.84 15.46
CA TRP A 188 -39.81 -22.78 14.06
C TRP A 188 -40.57 -23.82 13.26
N ALA A 189 -41.25 -23.41 12.18
CA ALA A 189 -42.02 -24.30 11.32
C ALA A 189 -41.29 -24.67 10.01
N GLY A 190 -39.99 -24.35 9.88
CA GLY A 190 -39.27 -24.43 8.61
C GLY A 190 -39.54 -23.22 7.72
N GLY A 191 -38.55 -22.76 6.95
CA GLY A 191 -38.76 -21.70 5.95
C GLY A 191 -39.22 -22.31 4.63
N ASN A 192 -40.35 -21.84 4.07
CA ASN A 192 -40.74 -22.15 2.70
C ASN A 192 -39.90 -21.28 1.74
N VAL A 193 -38.73 -21.79 1.36
CA VAL A 193 -37.96 -21.22 0.24
C VAL A 193 -38.60 -21.73 -1.04
N SER A 194 -39.01 -20.81 -1.92
CA SER A 194 -39.75 -21.09 -3.14
C SER A 194 -39.15 -22.24 -3.98
N THR A 195 -40.02 -23.21 -4.26
CA THR A 195 -40.06 -24.20 -5.35
C THR A 195 -39.05 -25.35 -5.47
N ASP A 196 -37.89 -25.38 -4.79
CA ASP A 196 -36.99 -26.55 -4.87
C ASP A 196 -36.53 -27.12 -3.50
N LEU A 197 -37.05 -26.61 -2.39
CA LEU A 197 -36.63 -27.00 -1.03
C LEU A 197 -37.76 -27.63 -0.19
N ALA A 198 -38.72 -28.29 -0.83
CA ALA A 198 -39.83 -28.94 -0.14
C ALA A 198 -39.43 -30.31 0.44
N SER A 199 -38.80 -30.33 1.62
CA SER A 199 -38.91 -31.50 2.51
C SER A 199 -40.09 -31.26 3.46
N THR A 200 -41.15 -32.05 3.28
CA THR A 200 -42.46 -31.98 3.94
C THR A 200 -42.49 -32.33 5.44
N ASP A 201 -41.36 -32.56 6.09
CA ASP A 201 -41.32 -32.94 7.51
C ASP A 201 -41.24 -31.72 8.43
N MET A 202 -42.35 -31.02 8.65
CA MET A 202 -42.42 -29.95 9.67
C MET A 202 -42.24 -30.52 11.09
N ARG A 203 -41.00 -30.60 11.60
CA ARG A 203 -40.75 -30.73 13.04
C ARG A 203 -40.68 -29.34 13.65
N GLN A 204 -41.67 -28.99 14.47
CA GLN A 204 -41.61 -27.77 15.26
C GLN A 204 -40.52 -27.88 16.32
N THR A 205 -39.58 -26.95 16.32
CA THR A 205 -38.48 -26.96 17.28
C THR A 205 -38.40 -25.66 18.04
N GLN A 206 -38.29 -25.78 19.36
CA GLN A 206 -38.21 -24.64 20.25
C GLN A 206 -36.81 -24.04 20.21
N VAL A 207 -36.72 -22.77 19.83
CA VAL A 207 -35.46 -22.01 19.86
C VAL A 207 -35.54 -21.03 21.02
N ASN A 208 -34.58 -21.13 21.93
CA ASN A 208 -34.43 -20.20 23.03
C ASN A 208 -33.23 -19.30 22.76
N CYS A 209 -33.46 -18.00 22.60
CA CYS A 209 -32.38 -17.02 22.56
C CYS A 209 -32.47 -16.05 23.72
N THR A 210 -31.34 -15.81 24.39
CA THR A 210 -31.22 -14.81 25.45
C THR A 210 -30.44 -13.61 24.93
N VAL A 211 -31.09 -12.46 24.82
CA VAL A 211 -30.44 -11.17 24.58
C VAL A 211 -30.00 -10.62 25.94
N ARG A 212 -28.68 -10.58 26.17
CA ARG A 212 -28.09 -10.03 27.40
C ARG A 212 -27.91 -8.53 27.29
N GLY A 213 -28.58 -7.76 28.13
CA GLY A 213 -28.42 -6.31 28.13
C GLY A 213 -29.37 -5.58 29.07
N GLY A 214 -28.87 -5.21 30.25
CA GLY A 214 -29.51 -4.21 31.10
C GLY A 214 -29.47 -2.82 30.44
N GLY A 215 -30.50 -2.50 29.65
CA GLY A 215 -30.75 -1.15 29.14
C GLY A 215 -30.82 -1.04 27.61
N TYR A 216 -32.04 -0.95 27.09
CA TYR A 216 -32.57 -0.14 25.97
C TYR A 216 -31.68 0.32 24.78
N LEU A 217 -30.62 -0.39 24.40
CA LEU A 217 -29.88 -0.11 23.17
C LEU A 217 -30.38 -1.03 22.05
N SER A 218 -30.36 -0.54 20.80
CA SER A 218 -30.57 -1.43 19.65
C SER A 218 -29.45 -2.46 19.63
N GLN A 219 -29.80 -3.75 19.55
CA GLN A 219 -28.84 -4.84 19.62
C GLN A 219 -29.15 -5.90 18.57
N MET A 220 -28.13 -6.30 17.81
CA MET A 220 -28.18 -7.54 17.03
C MET A 220 -27.55 -8.65 17.84
N THR A 221 -28.33 -9.67 18.20
CA THR A 221 -27.85 -10.84 18.96
C THR A 221 -27.85 -12.07 18.08
N PHE A 222 -26.72 -12.79 18.11
CA PHE A 222 -26.52 -14.04 17.39
C PHE A 222 -26.71 -15.19 18.37
N CYS A 223 -27.67 -16.04 18.07
CA CYS A 223 -28.10 -17.11 18.94
C CYS A 223 -27.76 -18.44 18.27
N PRO A 224 -26.99 -19.31 18.93
CA PRO A 224 -26.75 -20.64 18.38
C PRO A 224 -28.07 -21.39 18.32
N PHE A 225 -28.40 -21.92 17.14
CA PHE A 225 -29.55 -22.79 16.93
C PHE A 225 -29.03 -24.22 17.04
N LEU A 226 -29.39 -24.92 18.13
CA LEU A 226 -28.91 -26.28 18.39
C LEU A 226 -29.35 -27.24 17.27
N ASP A 227 -28.36 -27.99 16.80
CA ASP A 227 -28.33 -28.89 15.65
C ASP A 227 -29.53 -29.85 15.59
N LEU A 228 -30.35 -29.71 14.54
CA LEU A 228 -31.51 -30.57 14.28
C LEU A 228 -31.33 -31.45 13.04
N GLY A 229 -30.10 -31.54 12.49
CA GLY A 229 -29.84 -32.33 11.30
C GLY A 229 -30.54 -31.82 10.03
N TRP A 230 -31.01 -30.57 10.04
CA TRP A 230 -31.58 -29.90 8.87
C TRP A 230 -30.47 -29.30 8.02
N THR A 231 -30.07 -30.00 6.97
CA THR A 231 -29.39 -29.37 5.84
C THR A 231 -30.47 -28.63 5.03
N PRO A 232 -30.36 -27.31 4.80
CA PRO A 232 -31.23 -26.69 3.83
C PRO A 232 -30.95 -27.44 2.51
N ALA A 233 -32.00 -27.95 1.85
CA ALA A 233 -31.90 -28.58 0.53
C ALA A 233 -31.49 -27.60 -0.59
N VAL A 234 -30.72 -26.55 -0.25
CA VAL A 234 -29.82 -25.84 -1.15
C VAL A 234 -28.55 -26.68 -1.34
N GLY A 235 -28.71 -28.00 -1.37
CA GLY A 235 -27.87 -28.87 -2.14
C GLY A 235 -28.16 -28.53 -3.59
N TYR A 236 -27.52 -27.49 -4.10
CA TYR A 236 -26.90 -27.70 -5.39
C TYR A 236 -26.00 -28.92 -5.16
N SER A 237 -26.52 -30.10 -5.50
CA SER A 237 -25.67 -31.07 -6.18
C SER A 237 -24.92 -30.21 -7.20
N LEU A 238 -23.61 -30.09 -7.01
CA LEU A 238 -22.69 -29.47 -7.96
C LEU A 238 -22.73 -30.18 -9.33
N ASN A 239 -23.71 -31.04 -9.61
CA ASN A 239 -24.07 -31.43 -10.96
C ASN A 239 -25.00 -30.37 -11.57
N LYS A 240 -24.41 -29.38 -12.24
CA LYS A 240 -24.74 -29.33 -13.67
C LYS A 240 -23.71 -28.73 -14.60
N ASP A 241 -22.71 -27.96 -14.18
CA ASP A 241 -21.77 -27.40 -15.18
C ASP A 241 -20.28 -27.21 -14.80
N GLU A 242 -19.77 -27.42 -13.57
CA GLU A 242 -18.31 -27.32 -13.33
C GLU A 242 -17.76 -28.34 -12.30
N SER A 243 -16.73 -29.07 -12.75
CA SER A 243 -16.14 -30.33 -12.26
C SER A 243 -15.41 -30.34 -10.91
N TYR A 244 -15.74 -29.47 -9.95
CA TYR A 244 -15.04 -29.44 -8.65
C TYR A 244 -15.79 -30.26 -7.59
N GLY A 245 -15.70 -31.59 -7.70
CA GLY A 245 -16.24 -32.57 -6.75
C GLY A 245 -15.47 -32.58 -5.42
N LEU A 246 -15.51 -31.47 -4.68
CA LEU A 246 -14.71 -31.27 -3.48
C LEU A 246 -15.19 -32.04 -2.23
N TYR A 247 -16.35 -32.72 -2.28
CA TYR A 247 -16.98 -33.25 -1.06
C TYR A 247 -17.82 -34.52 -1.28
N ASN A 248 -17.58 -35.52 -0.43
CA ASN A 248 -18.34 -36.76 -0.31
C ASN A 248 -19.11 -36.72 1.04
N ASP A 249 -20.44 -36.78 0.97
CA ASP A 249 -21.44 -36.96 2.05
C ASP A 249 -21.32 -36.22 3.42
N SER A 250 -22.40 -35.49 3.76
CA SER A 250 -22.79 -35.03 5.12
C SER A 250 -22.02 -33.87 5.81
N SER A 251 -21.60 -32.83 5.09
CA SER A 251 -21.14 -31.58 5.76
C SER A 251 -22.32 -30.87 6.46
N TYR A 252 -22.29 -30.82 7.79
CA TYR A 252 -23.26 -30.08 8.62
C TYR A 252 -23.14 -28.57 8.40
N TRP A 253 -24.27 -27.85 8.42
CA TRP A 253 -24.29 -26.39 8.37
C TRP A 253 -24.35 -25.83 9.78
N ASN A 254 -23.56 -24.79 10.07
CA ASN A 254 -23.73 -23.97 11.25
C ASN A 254 -24.95 -23.08 11.04
N SER A 255 -25.98 -23.27 11.87
CA SER A 255 -27.19 -22.45 11.87
C SER A 255 -27.15 -21.43 13.01
N ILE A 256 -27.36 -20.16 12.67
CA ILE A 256 -27.41 -19.05 13.61
C ILE A 256 -28.74 -18.32 13.41
N MET A 257 -29.48 -18.14 14.51
CA MET A 257 -30.61 -17.22 14.52
C MET A 257 -30.13 -15.83 14.91
N VAL A 258 -30.51 -14.82 14.13
CA VAL A 258 -30.15 -13.43 14.40
C VAL A 258 -31.40 -12.67 14.81
N LEU A 259 -31.35 -12.08 16.00
CA LEU A 259 -32.38 -11.18 16.50
C LEU A 259 -31.87 -9.75 16.40
N ASN A 260 -32.64 -8.88 15.76
CA ASN A 260 -32.42 -7.45 15.74
C ASN A 260 -33.51 -6.78 16.57
N VAL A 261 -33.15 -6.29 17.75
CA VAL A 261 -34.11 -5.65 18.67
C VAL A 261 -33.87 -4.15 18.69
N SER A 262 -34.92 -3.37 18.43
CA SER A 262 -34.91 -1.91 18.56
C SER A 262 -35.99 -1.50 19.57
N PRO A 263 -35.61 -1.17 20.81
CA PRO A 263 -36.57 -0.93 21.88
C PRO A 263 -37.28 0.43 21.74
N GLN A 264 -38.55 0.50 22.14
CA GLN A 264 -39.32 1.75 22.29
C GLN A 264 -39.85 1.85 23.72
N GLY A 265 -39.24 2.68 24.56
CA GLY A 265 -39.70 2.95 25.94
C GLY A 265 -39.26 1.93 27.00
N THR A 266 -39.71 2.12 28.24
CA THR A 266 -39.43 1.27 29.41
C THR A 266 -40.45 0.13 29.52
N ILE A 267 -40.00 -1.11 29.49
CA ILE A 267 -40.88 -2.29 29.44
C ILE A 267 -41.09 -2.82 30.86
N GLN A 268 -42.35 -2.90 31.31
CA GLN A 268 -42.69 -3.58 32.55
C GLN A 268 -42.88 -5.09 32.31
N SER A 269 -42.25 -5.91 33.15
CA SER A 269 -42.36 -7.36 33.09
C SER A 269 -43.82 -7.81 33.24
N SER A 270 -44.40 -8.40 32.20
CA SER A 270 -45.64 -9.17 32.35
C SER A 270 -45.84 -10.12 31.17
N ALA A 271 -46.23 -11.35 31.52
CA ALA A 271 -46.75 -12.49 30.74
C ALA A 271 -46.21 -12.76 29.32
N ALA A 272 -46.08 -14.06 29.00
CA ALA A 272 -45.78 -14.51 27.65
C ALA A 272 -46.87 -14.03 26.68
N ASN A 273 -46.58 -12.98 25.92
CA ASN A 273 -47.49 -12.44 24.93
C ASN A 273 -47.22 -13.10 23.57
N HIS A 274 -48.29 -13.49 22.89
CA HIS A 274 -48.23 -14.00 21.52
C HIS A 274 -47.80 -12.88 20.56
N LEU A 275 -46.94 -13.20 19.59
CA LEU A 275 -46.40 -12.24 18.63
C LEU A 275 -46.93 -12.50 17.22
N ASP A 276 -47.51 -11.47 16.59
CA ASP A 276 -47.99 -11.51 15.20
C ASP A 276 -46.93 -10.94 14.24
N PHE A 277 -46.36 -11.81 13.42
CA PHE A 277 -45.24 -11.42 12.56
C PHE A 277 -45.66 -10.89 11.19
N SER A 278 -44.88 -9.94 10.67
CA SER A 278 -44.99 -9.36 9.34
C SER A 278 -43.67 -9.54 8.55
N PRO A 279 -43.72 -9.95 7.27
CA PRO A 279 -42.52 -10.11 6.45
C PRO A 279 -41.94 -8.75 6.02
N LYS A 280 -40.65 -8.50 6.29
CA LYS A 280 -39.91 -7.31 5.80
C LYS A 280 -38.51 -7.70 5.30
N GLY A 281 -38.36 -7.90 3.99
CA GLY A 281 -37.09 -8.37 3.39
C GLY A 281 -36.67 -9.72 4.00
N ILE A 282 -35.42 -9.84 4.46
CA ILE A 282 -34.90 -11.05 5.13
C ILE A 282 -35.43 -11.25 6.56
N TRP A 283 -36.11 -10.26 7.12
CA TRP A 283 -36.56 -10.26 8.50
C TRP A 283 -38.00 -10.72 8.60
N GLN A 284 -38.25 -11.61 9.55
CA GLN A 284 -39.57 -11.83 10.12
C GLN A 284 -39.73 -10.82 11.25
N SER A 285 -40.47 -9.75 10.98
CA SER A 285 -40.57 -8.60 11.86
C SER A 285 -41.78 -8.69 12.77
N PHE A 286 -41.65 -8.19 13.99
CA PHE A 286 -42.73 -8.01 14.95
C PHE A 286 -42.62 -6.62 15.56
N ASP A 287 -43.76 -5.93 15.64
CA ASP A 287 -43.89 -4.63 16.27
C ASP A 287 -44.77 -4.80 17.52
N GLY A 288 -44.28 -4.41 18.71
CA GLY A 288 -45.06 -4.48 19.94
C GLY A 288 -44.69 -3.43 20.98
N ALA A 289 -45.29 -3.54 22.16
CA ALA A 289 -45.16 -2.56 23.24
C ALA A 289 -43.71 -2.36 23.74
N PHE A 290 -42.82 -3.30 23.44
CA PHE A 290 -41.41 -3.24 23.80
C PHE A 290 -40.50 -2.69 22.70
N GLY A 291 -41.03 -2.48 21.49
CA GLY A 291 -40.28 -2.06 20.31
C GLY A 291 -40.40 -3.02 19.13
N HIS A 292 -39.44 -2.94 18.21
CA HIS A 292 -39.35 -3.75 17.00
C HIS A 292 -38.39 -4.93 17.19
N ILE A 293 -38.82 -6.15 16.83
CA ILE A 293 -37.92 -7.31 16.66
C ILE A 293 -37.93 -7.72 15.20
N GLY A 294 -36.75 -7.83 14.60
CA GLY A 294 -36.54 -8.62 13.41
C GLY A 294 -35.88 -9.95 13.78
N VAL A 295 -36.40 -11.06 13.25
CA VAL A 295 -35.76 -12.38 13.36
C VAL A 295 -35.39 -12.89 11.97
N THR A 296 -34.17 -13.39 11.81
CA THR A 296 -33.74 -14.04 10.58
C THR A 296 -32.85 -15.24 10.88
N ALA A 297 -32.81 -16.22 10.00
CA ALA A 297 -32.00 -17.43 10.15
C ALA A 297 -30.88 -17.41 9.12
N CYS A 298 -29.65 -17.60 9.58
CA CYS A 298 -28.47 -17.65 8.72
C CYS A 298 -27.79 -19.00 8.84
N TYR A 299 -27.33 -19.50 7.70
CA TYR A 299 -26.66 -20.78 7.55
C TYR A 299 -25.30 -20.52 6.94
N GLN A 300 -24.28 -21.16 7.50
CA GLN A 300 -22.96 -21.21 6.93
C GLN A 300 -22.50 -22.66 6.91
N ARG A 301 -21.88 -23.10 5.82
CA ARG A 301 -21.32 -24.45 5.76
C ARG A 301 -20.19 -24.55 6.81
N LYS A 302 -20.18 -25.64 7.59
CA LYS A 302 -19.10 -25.85 8.55
C LYS A 302 -17.76 -25.94 7.79
N PRO A 303 -16.70 -25.25 8.26
CA PRO A 303 -15.41 -25.32 7.58
C PRO A 303 -14.86 -26.74 7.66
N ASP A 304 -14.82 -27.42 6.51
CA ASP A 304 -14.16 -28.70 6.38
C ASP A 304 -12.63 -28.50 6.35
N ARG A 305 -11.91 -29.33 7.11
CA ARG A 305 -10.47 -29.17 7.40
C ARG A 305 -9.58 -29.65 6.26
N LEU A 306 -9.74 -29.06 5.09
CA LEU A 306 -9.09 -29.58 3.89
C LEU A 306 -7.96 -28.66 3.43
N LEU A 307 -6.78 -29.28 3.31
CA LEU A 307 -5.64 -28.71 2.61
C LEU A 307 -5.80 -29.06 1.13
N PHE A 308 -5.86 -28.04 0.30
CA PHE A 308 -5.98 -28.21 -1.13
C PHE A 308 -4.77 -27.68 -1.84
N ARG A 309 -4.30 -28.45 -2.83
CA ARG A 309 -3.35 -27.94 -3.79
C ARG A 309 -4.02 -26.83 -4.59
N SER A 310 -3.49 -25.63 -4.43
CA SER A 310 -4.09 -24.42 -5.00
C SER A 310 -3.00 -23.49 -5.52
N SER A 311 -3.42 -22.58 -6.37
CA SER A 311 -2.59 -21.49 -6.82
C SER A 311 -3.29 -20.16 -6.55
N MET A 312 -2.51 -19.17 -6.18
CA MET A 312 -2.99 -17.80 -6.01
C MET A 312 -2.11 -16.84 -6.78
N ALA A 313 -2.74 -15.82 -7.37
CA ALA A 313 -2.05 -14.81 -8.15
C ALA A 313 -2.55 -13.40 -7.78
N ALA A 314 -1.60 -12.46 -7.72
CA ALA A 314 -1.84 -11.04 -7.56
C ALA A 314 -1.50 -10.30 -8.87
N ASP A 315 -2.41 -9.45 -9.33
CA ASP A 315 -2.16 -8.60 -10.50
C ASP A 315 -1.24 -7.43 -10.16
N THR A 316 -1.34 -6.90 -8.93
CA THR A 316 -0.60 -5.73 -8.46
C THR A 316 -0.09 -5.92 -7.03
N ILE A 317 0.91 -5.10 -6.67
CA ILE A 317 1.33 -4.96 -5.26
C ILE A 317 0.24 -4.21 -4.52
N TYR A 318 -0.15 -4.73 -3.37
CA TYR A 318 -1.13 -4.09 -2.51
C TYR A 318 -0.61 -4.09 -1.07
N PRO A 319 -0.46 -2.91 -0.44
CA PRO A 319 -0.06 -2.81 0.95
C PRO A 319 -1.20 -3.24 1.89
N GLU A 320 -0.86 -3.98 2.94
CA GLU A 320 -1.83 -4.35 3.96
C GLU A 320 -2.31 -3.10 4.70
N GLN A 321 -3.62 -3.03 4.93
CA GLN A 321 -4.23 -1.83 5.48
C GLN A 321 -4.16 -1.86 7.00
N ILE A 322 -3.84 -0.72 7.59
CA ILE A 322 -3.92 -0.46 9.02
C ILE A 322 -4.90 0.69 9.20
N PRO A 323 -6.20 0.39 9.40
CA PRO A 323 -7.24 1.40 9.57
C PRO A 323 -6.85 2.39 10.68
N PRO A 324 -6.77 3.70 10.40
CA PRO A 324 -6.45 4.68 11.42
C PRO A 324 -7.59 4.77 12.44
N PHE A 325 -7.24 5.02 13.70
CA PHE A 325 -8.21 5.29 14.76
C PHE A 325 -8.53 6.79 14.79
N ASP A 326 -9.80 7.13 14.59
CA ASP A 326 -10.31 8.49 14.71
C ASP A 326 -10.61 8.77 16.19
N THR A 327 -9.88 9.72 16.77
CA THR A 327 -10.01 10.11 18.18
C THR A 327 -11.29 10.87 18.46
N ASP A 328 -11.81 11.62 17.49
CA ASP A 328 -12.98 12.49 17.66
C ASP A 328 -14.25 11.65 17.66
N ASN A 329 -14.33 10.70 16.72
CA ASN A 329 -15.45 9.77 16.59
C ASN A 329 -15.28 8.48 17.43
N LYS A 330 -14.13 8.31 18.11
CA LYS A 330 -13.77 7.11 18.90
C LYS A 330 -13.97 5.80 18.12
N ARG A 331 -13.71 5.82 16.80
CA ARG A 331 -13.98 4.71 15.88
C ARG A 331 -12.84 4.56 14.87
N PHE A 332 -12.69 3.36 14.31
CA PHE A 332 -11.71 3.13 13.25
C PHE A 332 -12.27 3.55 11.89
N ALA A 333 -11.43 4.10 11.01
CA ALA A 333 -11.80 4.37 9.62
C ALA A 333 -11.76 3.08 8.79
N THR A 334 -12.91 2.41 8.65
CA THR A 334 -13.01 1.05 8.08
C THR A 334 -13.15 1.00 6.56
N GLN A 335 -13.26 2.15 5.88
CA GLN A 335 -13.66 2.25 4.47
C GLN A 335 -12.85 1.34 3.53
N ASP A 336 -11.53 1.32 3.70
CA ASP A 336 -10.63 0.53 2.85
C ASP A 336 -10.62 -0.95 3.27
N ALA A 337 -10.81 -1.24 4.56
CA ALA A 337 -10.92 -2.61 5.07
C ALA A 337 -12.19 -3.30 4.57
N ILE A 338 -13.30 -2.57 4.42
CA ILE A 338 -14.57 -3.10 3.86
C ILE A 338 -14.35 -3.65 2.45
N ASN A 339 -13.56 -2.96 1.62
CA ASN A 339 -13.30 -3.38 0.23
C ASN A 339 -12.58 -4.73 0.17
N LEU A 340 -11.77 -5.07 1.17
CA LEU A 340 -11.05 -6.34 1.26
C LEU A 340 -12.00 -7.51 1.53
N TYR A 341 -13.05 -7.34 2.34
CA TYR A 341 -13.99 -8.44 2.68
C TYR A 341 -15.24 -8.49 1.80
N CYS A 342 -15.58 -7.39 1.14
CA CYS A 342 -16.78 -7.34 0.31
C CYS A 342 -16.55 -7.90 -1.11
N THR A 343 -17.02 -9.13 -1.35
CA THR A 343 -16.91 -9.82 -2.66
C THR A 343 -17.74 -9.15 -3.75
N HIS A 344 -18.94 -8.67 -3.40
CA HIS A 344 -19.96 -8.16 -4.33
C HIS A 344 -20.22 -6.65 -4.23
N CYS A 345 -19.35 -5.92 -3.53
CA CYS A 345 -19.36 -4.46 -3.62
C CYS A 345 -18.91 -4.03 -5.03
N SER A 346 -19.30 -2.82 -5.43
CA SER A 346 -19.15 -2.24 -6.78
C SER A 346 -17.91 -2.72 -7.58
N PRO A 347 -18.03 -2.99 -8.89
CA PRO A 347 -16.93 -3.49 -9.73
C PRO A 347 -15.62 -2.68 -9.64
N ALA A 348 -15.70 -1.35 -9.48
CA ALA A 348 -14.54 -0.47 -9.34
C ALA A 348 -13.73 -0.73 -8.05
N GLN A 349 -14.35 -1.32 -7.03
CA GLN A 349 -13.73 -1.62 -5.74
C GLN A 349 -13.04 -3.00 -5.72
N ARG A 350 -13.41 -3.94 -6.61
CA ARG A 350 -12.74 -5.27 -6.68
C ARG A 350 -11.27 -5.17 -7.05
N GLN A 351 -10.90 -4.28 -7.98
CA GLN A 351 -9.52 -4.09 -8.43
C GLN A 351 -8.59 -3.50 -7.36
N ARG A 352 -9.14 -2.87 -6.32
CA ARG A 352 -8.40 -2.27 -5.19
C ARG A 352 -8.58 -3.01 -3.89
N SER A 353 -9.10 -4.24 -3.91
CA SER A 353 -9.42 -4.98 -2.69
C SER A 353 -8.19 -5.58 -1.99
N GLY A 354 -7.06 -5.70 -2.69
CA GLY A 354 -5.92 -6.45 -2.19
C GLY A 354 -6.14 -7.96 -2.15
N ARG A 355 -7.26 -8.50 -2.66
CA ARG A 355 -7.44 -9.94 -2.76
C ARG A 355 -6.59 -10.55 -3.87
N LEU A 356 -6.14 -11.79 -3.66
CA LEU A 356 -5.50 -12.58 -4.70
C LEU A 356 -6.57 -13.46 -5.38
N LYS A 357 -6.41 -13.71 -6.68
CA LYS A 357 -7.26 -14.68 -7.38
C LYS A 357 -6.85 -16.08 -6.93
N LEU A 358 -7.77 -16.83 -6.36
CA LEU A 358 -7.58 -18.23 -6.00
C LEU A 358 -8.00 -19.13 -7.16
N VAL A 359 -7.22 -20.17 -7.44
CA VAL A 359 -7.54 -21.26 -8.35
C VAL A 359 -7.25 -22.56 -7.62
N ILE A 360 -8.29 -23.39 -7.49
CA ILE A 360 -8.22 -24.73 -6.89
C ILE A 360 -8.00 -25.72 -8.05
N ALA A 361 -7.14 -26.73 -7.87
CA ALA A 361 -6.92 -27.71 -8.94
C ALA A 361 -8.16 -28.61 -9.15
N GLU A 362 -8.52 -28.89 -10.41
CA GLU A 362 -9.66 -29.75 -10.81
C GLU A 362 -9.42 -31.22 -10.50
N ASP A 363 -8.19 -31.70 -10.68
CA ASP A 363 -7.79 -33.08 -10.40
C ASP A 363 -7.51 -33.29 -8.91
N LEU A 364 -8.55 -33.27 -8.09
CA LEU A 364 -8.47 -33.73 -6.72
C LEU A 364 -8.71 -35.23 -6.71
N SER A 365 -7.65 -35.98 -6.99
CA SER A 365 -7.56 -37.34 -6.45
C SER A 365 -7.72 -37.22 -4.92
N GLU A 366 -8.56 -38.05 -4.31
CA GLU A 366 -8.67 -38.23 -2.84
C GLU A 366 -7.30 -38.46 -2.17
N GLN A 367 -6.26 -38.79 -2.95
CA GLN A 367 -4.88 -38.95 -2.50
C GLN A 367 -4.10 -37.62 -2.35
N ASP A 368 -4.52 -36.54 -3.01
CA ASP A 368 -3.86 -35.23 -2.99
C ASP A 368 -4.53 -34.22 -2.03
N ALA A 369 -5.83 -34.40 -1.73
CA ALA A 369 -6.42 -33.83 -0.54
C ALA A 369 -5.90 -34.69 0.62
N LEU A 370 -4.91 -34.20 1.40
CA LEU A 370 -4.54 -34.89 2.64
C LEU A 370 -5.84 -35.09 3.42
N PRO A 371 -6.33 -36.33 3.56
CA PRO A 371 -7.57 -36.53 4.27
C PRO A 371 -7.27 -36.08 5.69
N ALA A 372 -8.02 -35.11 6.20
CA ALA A 372 -8.25 -35.02 7.63
C ALA A 372 -9.12 -36.21 8.10
N GLY A 373 -8.86 -37.40 7.56
CA GLY A 373 -9.49 -38.68 7.79
C GLY A 373 -8.72 -39.43 8.85
N TYR A 374 -9.09 -39.14 10.09
CA TYR A 374 -9.53 -40.19 11.00
C TYR A 374 -8.74 -41.51 10.98
N ASN A 375 -7.50 -41.48 11.48
CA ASN A 375 -6.98 -42.63 12.21
C ASN A 375 -6.21 -42.11 13.43
N PRO A 376 -6.81 -42.11 14.64
CA PRO A 376 -6.21 -41.49 15.83
C PRO A 376 -4.94 -42.19 16.34
N LYS A 377 -4.41 -43.19 15.62
CA LYS A 377 -3.30 -44.01 16.10
C LYS A 377 -2.04 -44.02 15.26
N ASN A 378 -2.01 -43.60 13.98
CA ASN A 378 -0.77 -43.64 13.19
C ASN A 378 -0.75 -42.65 12.00
N LEU A 379 0.13 -41.62 12.12
CA LEU A 379 0.63 -40.65 11.12
C LEU A 379 -0.33 -39.55 10.60
N THR A 380 0.06 -38.30 10.29
CA THR A 380 1.24 -37.42 10.49
C THR A 380 0.84 -36.02 9.95
N ASN A 381 1.24 -34.93 10.61
CA ASN A 381 1.12 -33.53 10.13
C ASN A 381 -0.30 -32.97 9.99
N THR A 382 -1.03 -32.89 11.11
CA THR A 382 -2.30 -32.18 11.16
C THR A 382 -2.09 -30.67 11.23
N MET A 383 -2.89 -29.91 10.47
CA MET A 383 -3.12 -28.50 10.74
C MET A 383 -3.54 -28.29 12.20
N PRO A 384 -3.27 -27.11 12.79
CA PRO A 384 -3.57 -26.88 14.19
C PRO A 384 -5.07 -27.10 14.44
N PRO A 385 -5.47 -27.84 15.49
CA PRO A 385 -6.88 -27.96 15.89
C PRO A 385 -7.48 -26.62 16.35
N VAL A 386 -6.79 -25.49 16.20
CA VAL A 386 -7.42 -24.16 16.17
C VAL A 386 -8.58 -24.12 15.15
N PHE A 387 -8.49 -24.89 14.05
CA PHE A 387 -9.60 -25.06 13.10
C PHE A 387 -10.74 -25.96 13.61
N SER A 388 -10.52 -26.77 14.65
CA SER A 388 -11.62 -27.47 15.35
C SER A 388 -12.34 -26.59 16.36
N VAL A 389 -11.68 -25.54 16.87
CA VAL A 389 -12.26 -24.53 17.78
C VAL A 389 -12.89 -23.36 16.99
N LEU A 390 -12.68 -23.31 15.66
CA LEU A 390 -13.56 -22.58 14.73
C LEU A 390 -14.91 -23.29 14.53
N ASP A 391 -15.30 -24.19 15.44
CA ASP A 391 -16.69 -24.27 15.87
C ASP A 391 -17.06 -22.88 16.39
N LEU A 392 -17.41 -22.00 15.45
CA LEU A 392 -18.12 -20.76 15.68
C LEU A 392 -19.54 -21.12 16.09
N ASN A 393 -19.63 -21.84 17.22
CA ASN A 393 -20.68 -21.63 18.17
C ASN A 393 -20.26 -20.33 18.86
N PRO A 394 -20.70 -19.16 18.41
CA PRO A 394 -20.67 -18.03 19.31
C PRO A 394 -21.54 -18.48 20.49
N ASP A 395 -20.91 -18.76 21.63
CA ASP A 395 -21.59 -18.49 22.89
C ASP A 395 -22.14 -17.07 22.73
N ALA A 396 -23.48 -16.95 22.70
CA ALA A 396 -24.23 -15.85 22.11
C ALA A 396 -23.48 -14.51 22.09
N PHE A 397 -23.07 -14.05 20.90
CA PHE A 397 -22.40 -12.75 20.77
C PHE A 397 -23.45 -11.69 20.41
N SER A 398 -23.35 -10.50 21.00
CA SER A 398 -24.23 -9.36 20.69
C SER A 398 -23.42 -8.21 20.08
N LEU A 399 -23.84 -7.77 18.89
CA LEU A 399 -23.47 -6.49 18.31
C LEU A 399 -24.30 -5.41 19.02
N VAL A 400 -23.70 -4.79 20.03
CA VAL A 400 -24.26 -3.59 20.66
C VAL A 400 -23.80 -2.38 19.84
N TRP A 401 -24.76 -1.57 19.40
CA TRP A 401 -24.49 -0.28 18.77
C TRP A 401 -24.17 0.79 19.84
N ASP A 402 -23.13 0.55 20.65
CA ASP A 402 -22.61 1.49 21.65
C ASP A 402 -21.33 2.14 21.12
N ASP A 403 -21.31 3.48 21.07
CA ASP A 403 -20.21 4.30 20.55
C ASP A 403 -18.89 4.13 21.34
N ASN A 404 -18.91 3.56 22.54
CA ASN A 404 -17.74 3.51 23.43
C ASN A 404 -16.93 2.20 23.41
N ARG A 405 -17.28 1.19 22.60
CA ARG A 405 -16.52 -0.09 22.52
C ARG A 405 -16.22 -0.51 21.08
N SER A 406 -15.47 0.29 20.34
CA SER A 406 -15.10 -0.04 18.95
C SER A 406 -13.83 -0.91 18.89
N SER A 407 -13.99 -2.23 18.89
CA SER A 407 -12.91 -3.07 18.32
C SER A 407 -12.92 -2.89 16.80
N LEU A 408 -11.76 -2.86 16.15
CA LEU A 408 -11.66 -2.66 14.70
C LEU A 408 -12.52 -3.66 13.92
N SER A 409 -12.51 -4.93 14.35
CA SER A 409 -13.31 -5.98 13.72
C SER A 409 -14.82 -5.74 13.88
N LEU A 410 -15.29 -5.26 15.05
CA LEU A 410 -16.70 -4.92 15.23
C LEU A 410 -17.13 -3.74 14.36
N GLY A 411 -16.30 -2.71 14.28
CA GLY A 411 -16.54 -1.55 13.43
C GLY A 411 -16.67 -1.95 11.95
N ILE A 412 -15.79 -2.82 11.46
CA ILE A 412 -15.86 -3.34 10.08
C ILE A 412 -17.20 -4.04 9.82
N LEU A 413 -17.64 -4.92 10.72
CA LEU A 413 -18.89 -5.67 10.54
C LEU A 413 -20.12 -4.74 10.59
N GLN A 414 -20.13 -3.83 11.54
CA GLN A 414 -21.15 -2.80 11.69
C GLN A 414 -21.26 -1.95 10.42
N ASP A 415 -20.14 -1.46 9.89
CA ASP A 415 -20.12 -0.63 8.70
C ASP A 415 -20.48 -1.40 7.42
N ILE A 416 -20.07 -2.66 7.30
CA ILE A 416 -20.51 -3.54 6.20
C ILE A 416 -22.03 -3.64 6.19
N PHE A 417 -22.64 -3.94 7.34
CA PHE A 417 -24.09 -4.06 7.43
C PHE A 417 -24.81 -2.73 7.18
N GLN A 418 -24.35 -1.63 7.79
CA GLN A 418 -24.95 -0.31 7.58
C GLN A 418 -24.90 0.15 6.12
N ARG A 419 -23.82 -0.15 5.40
CA ARG A 419 -23.66 0.28 3.99
C ARG A 419 -24.36 -0.62 2.99
N THR A 420 -24.36 -1.93 3.23
CA THR A 420 -24.84 -2.91 2.25
C THR A 420 -26.25 -3.39 2.54
N GLY A 421 -26.73 -3.28 3.79
CA GLY A 421 -27.96 -3.92 4.25
C GLY A 421 -27.94 -5.45 4.15
N ASN A 422 -26.77 -6.06 3.90
CA ASN A 422 -26.61 -7.49 3.64
C ASN A 422 -26.01 -8.20 4.85
N LEU A 423 -26.87 -8.93 5.58
CA LEU A 423 -26.49 -9.67 6.77
C LEU A 423 -25.61 -10.88 6.43
N ALA A 424 -25.89 -11.58 5.32
CA ALA A 424 -25.11 -12.73 4.89
C ALA A 424 -23.66 -12.33 4.58
N LEU A 425 -23.47 -11.19 3.91
CA LEU A 425 -22.16 -10.62 3.62
C LEU A 425 -21.39 -10.20 4.89
N MET A 426 -22.08 -9.58 5.85
CA MET A 426 -21.49 -9.24 7.14
C MET A 426 -21.00 -10.50 7.86
N LEU A 427 -21.82 -11.55 7.91
CA LEU A 427 -21.46 -12.82 8.52
C LEU A 427 -20.31 -13.52 7.79
N GLN A 428 -20.34 -13.60 6.45
CA GLN A 428 -19.21 -14.11 5.64
C GLN A 428 -17.89 -13.39 5.99
N SER A 429 -17.96 -12.07 6.19
CA SER A 429 -16.80 -11.26 6.57
C SER A 429 -16.31 -11.58 7.99
N PHE A 430 -17.23 -11.77 8.94
CA PHE A 430 -16.91 -12.22 10.31
C PHE A 430 -16.21 -13.58 10.32
N TYR A 431 -16.73 -14.53 9.55
CA TYR A 431 -16.13 -15.85 9.39
C TYR A 431 -14.71 -15.79 8.82
N THR A 432 -14.51 -14.94 7.82
CA THR A 432 -13.22 -14.74 7.19
C THR A 432 -12.21 -14.10 8.14
N LEU A 433 -12.61 -13.04 8.84
CA LEU A 433 -11.78 -12.36 9.85
C LEU A 433 -11.35 -13.34 10.95
N SER A 434 -12.30 -14.11 11.46
CA SER A 434 -12.07 -15.11 12.51
C SER A 434 -11.09 -16.20 12.05
N PHE A 435 -11.27 -16.69 10.81
CA PHE A 435 -10.40 -17.70 10.20
C PHE A 435 -8.98 -17.18 9.98
N ILE A 436 -8.83 -16.03 9.34
CA ILE A 436 -7.53 -15.43 9.04
C ILE A 436 -6.77 -15.09 10.32
N SER A 437 -7.48 -14.55 11.33
CA SER A 437 -6.88 -14.25 12.64
C SER A 437 -6.32 -15.49 13.30
N SER A 438 -7.17 -16.53 13.37
CA SER A 438 -6.82 -17.81 13.95
C SER A 438 -5.66 -18.47 13.20
N TYR A 439 -5.66 -18.38 11.87
CA TYR A 439 -4.58 -18.88 11.02
C TYR A 439 -3.25 -18.25 11.39
N TYR A 440 -3.10 -16.91 11.32
CA TYR A 440 -1.79 -16.28 11.54
C TYR A 440 -1.30 -16.40 12.99
N ARG A 441 -2.22 -16.42 13.96
CA ARG A 441 -1.89 -16.67 15.37
C ARG A 441 -1.37 -18.09 15.59
N ALA A 442 -1.94 -19.07 14.90
CA ALA A 442 -1.39 -20.40 14.92
C ALA A 442 -0.05 -20.40 14.18
N PHE A 443 -0.04 -19.97 12.91
CA PHE A 443 1.02 -20.12 11.91
C PHE A 443 2.44 -19.84 12.42
N ILE A 444 2.64 -18.90 13.34
CA ILE A 444 3.95 -18.62 13.97
C ILE A 444 4.59 -19.84 14.63
N PHE A 445 3.78 -20.81 15.05
CA PHE A 445 4.25 -22.02 15.73
C PHE A 445 4.52 -23.18 14.74
N SER A 446 4.21 -23.01 13.45
CA SER A 446 4.30 -24.08 12.46
C SER A 446 5.74 -24.54 12.27
N LYS A 447 5.93 -25.86 12.15
CA LYS A 447 7.26 -26.50 12.02
C LYS A 447 7.37 -27.47 10.86
N VAL A 448 6.25 -27.82 10.24
CA VAL A 448 6.21 -28.71 9.07
C VAL A 448 6.26 -27.86 7.81
N THR A 449 7.15 -28.22 6.89
CA THR A 449 7.33 -27.53 5.61
C THR A 449 6.87 -28.39 4.43
N GLN A 450 6.38 -27.72 3.40
CA GLN A 450 6.00 -28.30 2.12
C GLN A 450 6.74 -27.60 0.99
N ASN A 451 6.93 -28.29 -0.13
CA ASN A 451 7.45 -27.68 -1.33
C ASN A 451 6.36 -26.82 -2.00
N ALA A 452 6.65 -25.54 -2.18
CA ALA A 452 5.79 -24.61 -2.88
C ALA A 452 6.59 -23.85 -3.95
N LYS A 453 5.89 -23.42 -4.99
CA LYS A 453 6.44 -22.52 -6.01
C LYS A 453 5.96 -21.13 -5.72
N THR A 454 6.89 -20.20 -5.51
CA THR A 454 6.58 -18.82 -5.12
C THR A 454 7.21 -17.83 -6.09
N GLN A 455 6.59 -16.67 -6.21
CA GLN A 455 7.09 -15.56 -7.00
C GLN A 455 6.76 -14.26 -6.29
N PHE A 456 7.75 -13.39 -6.14
CA PHE A 456 7.60 -12.12 -5.45
C PHE A 456 7.86 -10.93 -6.39
N TRP A 457 7.26 -9.79 -6.06
CA TRP A 457 7.65 -8.49 -6.58
C TRP A 457 8.92 -8.00 -5.88
N GLN A 458 9.94 -7.68 -6.67
CA GLN A 458 11.20 -7.12 -6.21
C GLN A 458 11.32 -5.67 -6.68
N ARG A 459 11.73 -4.79 -5.76
CA ARG A 459 11.94 -3.37 -6.07
C ARG A 459 13.36 -3.19 -6.58
N TYR A 460 13.49 -2.76 -7.82
CA TYR A 460 14.76 -2.38 -8.41
C TYR A 460 14.75 -0.88 -8.71
N ASN A 461 15.89 -0.23 -8.48
CA ASN A 461 16.08 1.15 -8.89
C ASN A 461 16.71 1.13 -10.29
N ILE A 462 15.93 1.44 -11.32
CA ILE A 462 16.38 1.41 -12.72
C ILE A 462 16.15 2.77 -13.38
N PRO A 463 17.00 3.18 -14.33
CA PRO A 463 16.78 4.39 -15.10
C PRO A 463 15.60 4.16 -16.06
N VAL A 464 14.47 4.80 -15.80
CA VAL A 464 13.26 4.72 -16.65
C VAL A 464 13.13 5.95 -17.54
N ARG A 465 13.67 7.09 -17.09
CA ARG A 465 13.71 8.34 -17.85
C ARG A 465 15.08 8.53 -18.48
N TRP A 466 15.14 9.38 -19.49
CA TRP A 466 16.36 9.74 -20.22
C TRP A 466 16.67 11.24 -20.14
N THR A 467 15.90 11.96 -19.33
CA THR A 467 15.95 13.43 -19.23
C THR A 467 17.23 13.92 -18.57
N GLY A 468 17.65 13.24 -17.51
CA GLY A 468 18.89 13.51 -16.79
C GLY A 468 20.11 13.20 -17.64
N PHE A 469 20.15 12.02 -18.25
CA PHE A 469 21.20 11.60 -19.17
C PHE A 469 21.33 12.56 -20.35
N ALA A 470 20.22 12.91 -21.01
CA ALA A 470 20.23 13.88 -22.11
C ALA A 470 20.75 15.25 -21.64
N GLY A 471 20.35 15.70 -20.44
CA GLY A 471 20.86 16.93 -19.84
C GLY A 471 22.38 16.90 -19.62
N VAL A 472 22.91 15.81 -19.07
CA VAL A 472 24.37 15.63 -18.87
C VAL A 472 25.11 15.58 -20.21
N MET A 473 24.59 14.86 -21.20
CA MET A 473 25.18 14.85 -22.53
C MET A 473 25.20 16.24 -23.17
N ALA A 474 24.14 17.03 -23.01
CA ALA A 474 24.10 18.41 -23.48
C ALA A 474 25.15 19.29 -22.78
N ILE A 475 25.36 19.13 -21.47
CA ILE A 475 26.40 19.84 -20.71
C ILE A 475 27.79 19.47 -21.27
N ILE A 476 28.08 18.18 -21.46
CA ILE A 476 29.37 17.70 -21.99
C ILE A 476 29.61 18.26 -23.40
N VAL A 477 28.63 18.14 -24.30
CA VAL A 477 28.74 18.64 -25.67
C VAL A 477 28.97 20.15 -25.68
N THR A 478 28.22 20.91 -24.87
CA THR A 478 28.40 22.36 -24.76
C THR A 478 29.80 22.70 -24.23
N HIS A 479 30.29 21.98 -23.22
CA HIS A 479 31.61 22.19 -22.65
C HIS A 479 32.72 21.92 -23.69
N VAL A 480 32.62 20.84 -24.46
CA VAL A 480 33.56 20.51 -25.54
C VAL A 480 33.53 21.58 -26.64
N ILE A 481 32.35 22.06 -27.04
CA ILE A 481 32.21 23.13 -28.05
C ILE A 481 32.89 24.41 -27.56
N VAL A 482 32.65 24.83 -26.31
CA VAL A 482 33.29 26.01 -25.73
C VAL A 482 34.80 25.84 -25.65
N LEU A 483 35.29 24.65 -25.28
CA LEU A 483 36.71 24.35 -25.24
C LEU A 483 37.34 24.46 -26.64
N VAL A 484 36.72 23.85 -27.66
CA VAL A 484 37.21 23.94 -29.05
C VAL A 484 37.22 25.39 -29.55
N ILE A 485 36.16 26.17 -29.28
CA ILE A 485 36.09 27.58 -29.69
C ILE A 485 37.15 28.41 -28.98
N THR A 486 37.30 28.27 -27.66
CA THR A 486 38.27 29.03 -26.87
C THR A 486 39.71 28.66 -27.23
N SER A 487 40.01 27.37 -27.45
CA SER A 487 41.31 26.93 -27.98
C SER A 487 41.57 27.44 -29.40
N GLY A 488 40.57 27.40 -30.29
CA GLY A 488 40.68 27.95 -31.64
C GLY A 488 40.99 29.44 -31.63
N LEU A 489 40.20 30.22 -30.87
CA LEU A 489 40.43 31.65 -30.67
C LEU A 489 41.79 31.94 -30.04
N PHE A 490 42.25 31.11 -29.10
CA PHE A 490 43.58 31.26 -28.53
C PHE A 490 44.66 31.07 -29.61
N VAL A 491 44.62 29.98 -30.37
CA VAL A 491 45.62 29.69 -31.41
C VAL A 491 45.60 30.74 -32.53
N THR A 492 44.44 31.23 -32.94
CA THR A 492 44.33 32.17 -34.08
C THR A 492 44.47 33.63 -33.70
N CYS A 493 44.17 34.00 -32.45
CA CYS A 493 44.11 35.41 -32.02
C CYS A 493 45.08 35.75 -30.88
N THR A 494 45.91 34.82 -30.43
CA THR A 494 46.98 35.12 -29.46
C THR A 494 48.34 34.79 -30.06
N HIS A 495 49.20 35.80 -30.16
CA HIS A 495 50.55 35.67 -30.70
C HIS A 495 51.63 35.88 -29.63
N HIS A 496 51.35 36.69 -28.61
CA HIS A 496 52.35 37.13 -27.61
C HIS A 496 51.98 36.77 -26.17
N SER A 497 50.80 36.20 -25.94
CA SER A 497 50.32 35.76 -24.63
C SER A 497 50.66 34.29 -24.40
N PHE A 498 51.63 34.03 -23.53
CA PHE A 498 51.98 32.67 -23.10
C PHE A 498 51.13 32.25 -21.89
N LEU A 499 50.38 31.15 -22.01
CA LEU A 499 49.71 30.51 -20.86
C LEU A 499 50.75 29.83 -19.96
N SER A 500 50.54 29.89 -18.64
CA SER A 500 51.40 29.24 -17.64
C SER A 500 52.85 29.73 -17.57
N ASN A 501 53.17 30.87 -18.20
CA ASN A 501 54.53 31.42 -18.24
C ASN A 501 54.60 32.72 -17.42
N THR A 502 55.03 32.61 -16.17
CA THR A 502 54.91 33.69 -15.17
C THR A 502 55.91 34.85 -15.38
N TRP A 503 57.11 34.59 -15.89
CA TRP A 503 58.14 35.61 -16.10
C TRP A 503 57.79 36.66 -17.16
N PRO A 504 57.31 36.29 -18.37
CA PRO A 504 56.83 37.27 -19.34
C PRO A 504 55.65 38.11 -18.83
N ILE A 505 54.77 37.51 -18.02
CA ILE A 505 53.61 38.18 -17.42
C ILE A 505 54.07 39.31 -16.47
N ILE A 506 55.05 39.04 -15.62
CA ILE A 506 55.62 40.03 -14.69
C ILE A 506 56.39 41.11 -15.46
N ALA A 507 57.23 40.70 -16.41
CA ALA A 507 58.03 41.63 -17.22
C ALA A 507 57.18 42.61 -18.04
N GLN A 508 56.04 42.15 -18.59
CA GLN A 508 55.11 42.99 -19.34
C GLN A 508 54.47 44.08 -18.47
N VAL A 509 54.09 43.77 -17.23
CA VAL A 509 53.47 44.75 -16.31
C VAL A 509 54.50 45.76 -15.81
N CYS A 510 55.73 45.33 -15.54
CA CYS A 510 56.82 46.20 -15.10
C CYS A 510 57.39 47.12 -16.21
N ALA A 511 57.08 46.85 -17.48
CA ALA A 511 57.59 47.61 -18.61
C ALA A 511 56.78 48.89 -18.92
N ILE A 512 55.65 49.11 -18.25
CA ILE A 512 54.86 50.34 -18.42
C ILE A 512 55.44 51.40 -17.49
N ASP A 513 56.09 52.43 -18.05
CA ASP A 513 56.76 53.48 -17.28
C ASP A 513 55.78 54.25 -16.37
N GLU A 514 54.53 54.46 -16.83
CA GLU A 514 53.42 55.04 -16.05
C GLU A 514 53.06 54.18 -14.82
N ALA A 515 53.18 52.86 -14.94
CA ALA A 515 52.88 51.94 -13.85
C ALA A 515 53.94 51.99 -12.75
N ARG A 516 55.21 52.08 -13.16
CA ARG A 516 56.36 52.09 -12.25
C ARG A 516 56.41 53.33 -11.35
N ALA A 517 55.81 54.43 -11.79
CA ALA A 517 55.69 55.67 -11.02
C ALA A 517 54.61 55.64 -9.93
N ILE A 518 53.63 54.73 -10.04
CA ILE A 518 52.43 54.66 -9.17
C ILE A 518 52.44 53.43 -8.28
N LEU A 519 53.04 52.32 -8.75
CA LEU A 519 53.12 51.05 -8.03
C LEU A 519 54.22 51.10 -6.97
N ASP A 520 53.90 51.61 -5.78
CA ASP A 520 54.70 51.42 -4.57
C ASP A 520 54.21 50.16 -3.82
N PRO A 521 55.12 49.25 -3.43
CA PRO A 521 54.80 47.97 -2.79
C PRO A 521 53.99 48.09 -1.48
N ASP A 522 53.99 49.26 -0.84
CA ASP A 522 53.27 49.48 0.42
C ASP A 522 51.79 49.88 0.22
N LEU A 523 51.31 50.08 -1.02
CA LEU A 523 49.92 50.41 -1.30
C LEU A 523 49.00 49.19 -1.45
N THR A 524 47.77 49.31 -0.95
CA THR A 524 46.70 48.34 -1.20
C THR A 524 46.01 48.57 -2.55
N ASP A 525 45.39 47.53 -3.12
CA ASP A 525 44.65 47.63 -4.39
C ASP A 525 43.61 48.76 -4.43
N ASN A 526 42.98 49.05 -3.28
CA ASN A 526 42.00 50.14 -3.14
C ASN A 526 42.66 51.52 -3.21
N GLU A 527 43.84 51.67 -2.61
CA GLU A 527 44.62 52.93 -2.62
C GLU A 527 45.24 53.18 -3.99
N VAL A 528 45.76 52.13 -4.65
CA VAL A 528 46.20 52.19 -6.05
C VAL A 528 45.04 52.60 -6.96
N THR A 529 43.85 52.01 -6.77
CA THR A 529 42.65 52.38 -7.56
C THR A 529 42.21 53.83 -7.29
N ALA A 530 42.34 54.32 -6.06
CA ALA A 530 42.02 55.71 -5.71
C ALA A 530 43.01 56.70 -6.35
N GLN A 531 44.32 56.37 -6.35
CA GLN A 531 45.35 57.17 -7.01
C GLN A 531 45.15 57.20 -8.53
N LEU A 532 44.85 56.06 -9.15
CA LEU A 532 44.55 55.97 -10.59
C LEU A 532 43.31 56.78 -10.98
N LYS A 533 42.31 56.88 -10.10
CA LYS A 533 41.16 57.77 -10.31
C LYS A 533 41.54 59.25 -10.17
N SER A 534 42.39 59.58 -9.20
CA SER A 534 42.82 60.96 -8.94
C SER A 534 43.69 61.54 -10.07
N GLN A 535 44.42 60.69 -10.79
CA GLN A 535 45.25 61.06 -11.93
C GLN A 535 44.56 60.80 -13.28
N GLU A 536 43.25 60.57 -13.28
CA GLU A 536 42.41 60.25 -14.46
C GLU A 536 42.79 58.98 -15.25
N MET A 537 43.88 58.29 -14.92
CA MET A 537 44.38 57.07 -15.59
C MET A 537 43.52 55.81 -15.40
N HIS A 538 42.48 55.85 -14.57
CA HIS A 538 41.60 54.70 -14.32
C HIS A 538 40.86 54.17 -15.57
N GLN A 539 40.72 54.97 -16.62
CA GLN A 539 40.10 54.58 -17.90
C GLN A 539 41.11 54.38 -19.04
N THR A 540 42.41 54.49 -18.76
CA THR A 540 43.45 54.25 -19.77
C THR A 540 43.40 52.79 -20.19
N ILE A 541 43.22 52.56 -21.50
CA ILE A 541 43.16 51.23 -22.09
C ILE A 541 44.59 50.76 -22.36
N CYS A 542 44.93 49.61 -21.81
CA CYS A 542 46.21 48.93 -22.03
C CYS A 542 45.99 47.67 -22.87
N ARG A 543 46.79 47.51 -23.91
CA ARG A 543 46.75 46.35 -24.81
C ARG A 543 48.16 45.94 -25.22
N ILE A 544 48.34 44.67 -25.58
CA ILE A 544 49.61 44.18 -26.14
C ILE A 544 49.62 44.50 -27.64
N ARG A 545 50.52 45.37 -28.11
CA ARG A 545 50.65 45.69 -29.56
C ARG A 545 51.59 44.72 -30.28
N HIS A 546 51.20 44.38 -31.51
CA HIS A 546 51.84 43.36 -32.36
C HIS A 546 53.28 43.71 -32.82
N ARG A 547 53.72 44.98 -32.72
CA ARG A 547 55.05 45.40 -33.19
C ARG A 547 56.18 44.90 -32.29
N ASN A 548 55.99 44.96 -30.97
CA ASN A 548 57.06 44.68 -30.00
C ASN A 548 56.68 43.61 -28.95
N GLY A 549 55.42 43.15 -28.90
CA GLY A 549 54.94 42.18 -27.90
C GLY A 549 54.87 42.75 -26.46
N LEU A 550 55.00 44.07 -26.33
CA LEU A 550 54.94 44.83 -25.08
C LEU A 550 53.54 45.45 -24.88
N LEU A 551 53.22 45.76 -23.62
CA LEU A 551 51.99 46.46 -23.25
C LEU A 551 52.18 47.97 -23.48
N GLU A 552 51.25 48.59 -24.21
CA GLU A 552 51.22 50.03 -24.47
C GLU A 552 49.88 50.62 -23.98
N SER A 553 49.92 51.83 -23.42
CA SER A 553 48.73 52.63 -23.10
C SER A 553 48.30 53.45 -24.33
N GLU A 554 47.00 53.67 -24.51
CA GLU A 554 46.45 54.37 -25.70
C GLU A 554 46.78 55.88 -25.74
N GLY A 555 47.51 56.41 -24.75
CA GLY A 555 47.96 57.81 -24.68
C GLY A 555 49.32 58.11 -25.33
N ASP A 556 50.09 57.10 -25.72
CA ASP A 556 51.49 57.25 -26.15
C ASP A 556 51.68 57.61 -27.65
N ASP A 557 50.59 57.70 -28.43
CA ASP A 557 50.63 58.00 -29.89
C ASP A 557 50.90 59.51 -30.19
N SER A 558 51.54 60.27 -29.29
CA SER A 558 51.87 61.70 -29.51
C SER A 558 53.36 62.04 -29.56
N GLN A 559 54.24 61.04 -29.67
CA GLN A 559 55.64 61.24 -30.04
C GLN A 559 56.13 60.14 -30.97
N ASP A 560 55.81 60.24 -32.26
CA ASP A 560 56.75 59.92 -33.35
C ASP A 560 56.14 60.30 -34.72
N VAL A 561 56.93 61.01 -35.51
CA VAL A 561 56.65 61.55 -36.87
C VAL A 561 56.72 60.47 -37.93
#